data_AF-A0A7S1IM77-F1
#
_entry.id   AF-A0A7S1IM77-F1
#
_cell.length_a   1.000
_cell.length_b   1.000
_cell.length_c   1.000
_cell.angle_alpha   90.00
_cell.angle_beta   90.00
_cell.angle_gamma   90.00
#
_symmetry.space_group_name_H-M   'P 1'
#
loop_
_entity.id
_entity.type
_entity.pdbx_description
1 polymer ?
#
loop_
_entity_poly.entity_id
_entity_poly.type
_entity_poly.pdbx_seq_one_letter_code
_entity_poly.pdbx_strand_id
1 'polypeptide(L)'
;HWYIVGTVMFVRTVVGVPAGTELTIPYIDFWNSREERSRLLAERDMRCACSRCQASDTFDNVRCHQCGNEMRGSEGAWYCNTCDRTTTNAQVERASAELREQLQTADDLGRSGDSHSAYEILQEVERALQHEDVGNPLAFQSHYFLRMAHVSAEVKDKPRALQYMKMGVACLMEHSQGRVAGVVPALVRLASLCARFGQVGPVPQVTKQAMGLHKTFFGGGQSLFYERFRAELGL
;
A
#
# COMPACT_ATOMS: atom_id res chain seq x y z
N HIS A 1 3.80 -16.81 0.31
CA HIS A 1 4.62 -15.65 -0.09
C HIS A 1 5.69 -16.14 -1.06
N TRP A 2 6.05 -15.31 -2.03
CA TRP A 2 7.12 -15.61 -2.98
C TRP A 2 7.97 -14.37 -3.24
N TYR A 3 9.25 -14.59 -3.55
CA TYR A 3 10.20 -13.53 -3.89
C TYR A 3 11.29 -14.09 -4.80
N ILE A 4 11.97 -13.20 -5.53
CA ILE A 4 13.06 -13.56 -6.46
C ILE A 4 14.37 -12.99 -5.92
N VAL A 5 15.43 -13.82 -5.92
CA VAL A 5 16.81 -13.39 -5.65
C VAL A 5 17.66 -13.79 -6.84
N GLY A 6 18.16 -12.79 -7.59
CA GLY A 6 18.81 -13.03 -8.88
C GLY A 6 17.83 -13.66 -9.87
N THR A 7 18.10 -14.90 -10.27
CA THR A 7 17.23 -15.70 -11.16
C THR A 7 16.42 -16.77 -10.43
N VAL A 8 16.52 -16.87 -9.11
CA VAL A 8 15.91 -17.95 -8.31
C VAL A 8 14.64 -17.44 -7.62
N MET A 9 13.51 -18.14 -7.84
CA MET A 9 12.27 -17.89 -7.12
C MET A 9 12.19 -18.75 -5.85
N PHE A 10 11.92 -18.10 -4.73
CA PHE A 10 11.66 -18.75 -3.44
C PHE A 10 10.17 -18.67 -3.12
N VAL A 11 9.59 -19.79 -2.70
CA VAL A 11 8.20 -19.87 -2.23
C VAL A 11 8.20 -20.33 -0.78
N ARG A 12 7.50 -19.58 0.08
CA ARG A 12 7.39 -19.85 1.52
C ARG A 12 5.97 -19.70 2.00
N THR A 13 5.55 -20.61 2.87
CA THR A 13 4.27 -20.49 3.58
C THR A 13 4.40 -19.42 4.67
N VAL A 14 3.35 -18.62 4.84
CA VAL A 14 3.28 -17.58 5.89
C VAL A 14 2.41 -18.02 7.07
N VAL A 15 1.79 -19.19 6.94
CA VAL A 15 0.92 -19.85 7.91
C VAL A 15 1.18 -21.36 7.84
N GLY A 16 0.79 -22.10 8.87
CA GLY A 16 0.75 -23.56 8.80
C GLY A 16 -0.20 -24.01 7.69
N VAL A 17 0.23 -24.95 6.85
CA VAL A 17 -0.57 -25.50 5.74
C VAL A 17 -0.81 -26.99 6.01
N PRO A 18 -2.07 -27.42 6.23
CA PRO A 18 -2.39 -28.82 6.44
C PRO A 18 -2.05 -29.68 5.20
N ALA A 19 -1.72 -30.95 5.43
CA ALA A 19 -1.49 -31.90 4.34
C ALA A 19 -2.71 -31.99 3.40
N GLY A 20 -2.46 -32.07 2.10
CA GLY A 20 -3.50 -32.11 1.07
C GLY A 20 -4.10 -30.74 0.70
N THR A 21 -3.66 -29.64 1.32
CA THR A 21 -4.13 -28.29 0.98
C THR A 21 -3.41 -27.76 -0.26
N GLU A 22 -4.14 -27.14 -1.18
CA GLU A 22 -3.58 -26.47 -2.35
C GLU A 22 -2.72 -25.27 -1.93
N LEU A 23 -1.53 -25.16 -2.53
CA LEU A 23 -0.65 -24.00 -2.34
C LEU A 23 -0.97 -22.94 -3.38
N THR A 24 -1.30 -21.73 -2.93
CA THR A 24 -1.64 -20.61 -3.80
C THR A 24 -0.66 -19.44 -3.62
N ILE A 25 -0.49 -18.66 -4.69
CA ILE A 25 0.23 -17.39 -4.68
C ILE A 25 -0.61 -16.30 -5.36
N PRO A 26 -0.51 -15.03 -4.93
CA PRO A 26 -1.16 -13.94 -5.63
C PRO A 26 -0.44 -13.66 -6.97
N TYR A 27 -1.21 -13.57 -8.05
CA TYR A 27 -0.73 -13.19 -9.40
C TYR A 27 -0.79 -11.68 -9.68
N ILE A 28 -1.56 -10.97 -8.86
CA ILE A 28 -1.82 -9.54 -8.96
C ILE A 28 -1.65 -8.92 -7.58
N ASP A 29 -1.52 -7.60 -7.53
CA ASP A 29 -1.35 -6.92 -6.26
C ASP A 29 -2.59 -7.11 -5.37
N PHE A 30 -2.35 -7.37 -4.09
CA PHE A 30 -3.38 -7.68 -3.12
C PHE A 30 -4.10 -6.44 -2.61
N TRP A 31 -3.54 -5.25 -2.85
CA TRP A 31 -4.12 -3.94 -2.52
C TRP A 31 -5.28 -3.54 -3.43
N ASN A 32 -5.36 -4.14 -4.62
CA ASN A 32 -6.42 -3.87 -5.57
C ASN A 32 -7.79 -4.18 -4.96
N SER A 33 -8.81 -3.35 -5.25
CA SER A 33 -10.21 -3.64 -4.91
C SER A 33 -10.68 -4.93 -5.57
N ARG A 34 -11.79 -5.51 -5.10
CA ARG A 34 -12.37 -6.74 -5.68
C ARG A 34 -12.64 -6.61 -7.17
N GLU A 35 -13.18 -5.47 -7.59
CA GLU A 35 -13.46 -5.19 -8.99
C GLU A 35 -12.17 -5.14 -9.81
N GLU A 36 -11.17 -4.40 -9.34
CA GLU A 36 -9.88 -4.28 -10.02
C GLU A 36 -9.15 -5.62 -10.10
N ARG A 37 -9.20 -6.43 -9.04
CA ARG A 37 -8.67 -7.80 -9.07
C ARG A 37 -9.34 -8.66 -10.12
N SER A 38 -10.66 -8.55 -10.25
CA SER A 38 -11.44 -9.31 -11.23
C SER A 38 -11.09 -8.87 -12.65
N ARG A 39 -10.96 -7.56 -12.89
CA ARG A 39 -10.54 -6.96 -14.16
C ARG A 39 -9.14 -7.45 -14.59
N LEU A 40 -8.14 -7.30 -13.72
CA LEU A 40 -6.74 -7.69 -13.99
C LEU A 40 -6.56 -9.20 -14.20
N LEU A 41 -7.38 -10.03 -13.55
CA LEU A 41 -7.36 -11.47 -13.77
C LEU A 41 -8.06 -11.86 -15.08
N ALA A 42 -9.15 -11.16 -15.44
CA ALA A 42 -9.85 -11.39 -16.70
C ALA A 42 -8.98 -11.07 -17.92
N GLU A 43 -8.10 -10.07 -17.84
CA GLU A 43 -7.07 -9.78 -18.87
C GLU A 43 -6.10 -10.95 -19.12
N ARG A 44 -6.07 -11.94 -18.22
CA ARG A 44 -5.25 -13.14 -18.29
C ARG A 44 -6.09 -14.42 -18.41
N ASP A 45 -7.35 -14.30 -18.84
CA ASP A 45 -8.31 -15.39 -18.94
C ASP A 45 -8.52 -16.17 -17.62
N MET A 46 -8.32 -15.52 -16.48
CA MET A 46 -8.48 -16.10 -15.15
C MET A 46 -9.71 -15.56 -14.43
N ARG A 47 -10.33 -16.40 -13.60
CA ARG A 47 -11.39 -16.02 -12.66
C ARG A 47 -11.02 -16.49 -11.27
N CYS A 48 -11.13 -15.61 -10.27
CA CYS A 48 -10.82 -15.94 -8.89
C CYS A 48 -12.10 -16.22 -8.09
N ALA A 49 -12.17 -17.39 -7.46
CA ALA A 49 -13.25 -17.78 -6.57
C ALA A 49 -12.82 -17.77 -5.09
N CYS A 50 -11.74 -17.07 -4.73
CA CYS A 50 -11.31 -16.99 -3.33
C CYS A 50 -12.32 -16.17 -2.50
N SER A 51 -12.30 -16.36 -1.19
CA SER A 51 -13.22 -15.66 -0.26
C SER A 51 -13.19 -14.14 -0.41
N ARG A 52 -12.01 -13.55 -0.70
CA ARG A 52 -11.88 -12.11 -0.97
C ARG A 52 -12.54 -11.66 -2.27
N CYS A 53 -12.63 -12.52 -3.28
CA CYS A 53 -13.32 -12.19 -4.52
C CYS A 53 -14.83 -12.47 -4.44
N GLN A 54 -15.26 -13.31 -3.49
CA GLN A 54 -16.67 -13.63 -3.28
C GLN A 54 -17.38 -12.69 -2.29
N ALA A 55 -16.65 -12.16 -1.30
CA ALA A 55 -17.18 -11.23 -0.30
C ALA A 55 -16.62 -9.81 -0.48
N SER A 56 -17.31 -8.82 0.10
CA SER A 56 -16.74 -7.48 0.30
C SER A 56 -15.49 -7.61 1.18
N ASP A 57 -14.39 -6.98 0.79
CA ASP A 57 -13.18 -6.91 1.62
C ASP A 57 -12.84 -5.48 2.06
N THR A 58 -11.86 -5.33 2.96
CA THR A 58 -11.47 -4.03 3.51
C THR A 58 -10.96 -3.05 2.44
N PHE A 59 -10.53 -3.53 1.28
CA PHE A 59 -10.08 -2.68 0.18
C PHE A 59 -11.23 -2.16 -0.68
N ASP A 60 -12.43 -2.74 -0.53
CA ASP A 60 -13.67 -2.23 -1.10
C ASP A 60 -14.29 -1.11 -0.24
N ASN A 61 -13.81 -0.91 0.98
CA ASN A 61 -14.34 0.10 1.89
C ASN A 61 -13.98 1.53 1.43
N VAL A 62 -14.94 2.42 1.59
CA VAL A 62 -14.84 3.86 1.30
C VAL A 62 -14.68 4.63 2.60
N ARG A 63 -13.75 5.59 2.67
CA ARG A 63 -13.56 6.46 3.84
C ARG A 63 -14.30 7.77 3.63
N CYS A 64 -15.09 8.19 4.63
CA CYS A 64 -15.77 9.47 4.61
C CYS A 64 -14.76 10.62 4.62
N HIS A 65 -14.83 11.53 3.65
CA HIS A 65 -13.92 12.68 3.57
C HIS A 65 -14.02 13.61 4.81
N GLN A 66 -15.21 13.73 5.41
CA GLN A 66 -15.43 14.68 6.51
C GLN A 66 -14.83 14.21 7.84
N CYS A 67 -14.99 12.92 8.18
CA CYS A 67 -14.61 12.40 9.49
C CYS A 67 -13.57 11.27 9.44
N GLY A 68 -13.18 10.81 8.25
CA GLY A 68 -12.22 9.73 8.07
C GLY A 68 -12.72 8.33 8.47
N ASN A 69 -13.97 8.19 8.90
CA ASN A 69 -14.55 6.89 9.26
C ASN A 69 -15.00 6.12 8.02
N GLU A 70 -15.06 4.79 8.15
CA GLU A 70 -15.55 3.92 7.08
C GLU A 70 -17.03 4.20 6.78
N MET A 71 -17.37 4.25 5.50
CA MET A 71 -18.73 4.34 4.99
C MET A 71 -19.27 2.95 4.72
N ARG A 72 -20.55 2.74 5.01
CA ARG A 72 -21.26 1.50 4.71
C ARG A 72 -21.92 1.61 3.34
N GLY A 73 -21.64 0.65 2.48
CA GLY A 73 -22.35 0.49 1.21
C GLY A 73 -23.74 -0.08 1.43
N SER A 74 -24.74 0.54 0.80
CA SER A 74 -26.12 0.08 0.61
C SER A 74 -26.49 0.26 -0.86
N GLU A 75 -27.56 -0.36 -1.35
CA GLU A 75 -27.92 -0.36 -2.78
C GLU A 75 -27.83 1.04 -3.43
N GLY A 76 -26.75 1.26 -4.21
CA GLY A 76 -26.49 2.49 -4.96
C GLY A 76 -25.79 3.63 -4.19
N ALA A 77 -25.62 3.54 -2.87
CA ALA A 77 -25.07 4.62 -2.05
C ALA A 77 -24.25 4.15 -0.84
N TRP A 78 -23.28 4.98 -0.48
CA TRP A 78 -22.45 4.86 0.70
C TRP A 78 -22.92 5.85 1.75
N TYR A 79 -22.99 5.41 3.01
CA TYR A 79 -23.41 6.25 4.14
C TYR A 79 -22.40 6.19 5.29
N CYS A 80 -22.09 7.35 5.86
CA CYS A 80 -21.23 7.45 7.04
C CYS A 80 -22.05 7.54 8.32
N ASN A 81 -21.95 6.52 9.18
CA ASN A 81 -22.68 6.47 10.46
C ASN A 81 -22.22 7.50 11.51
N THR A 82 -21.18 8.29 11.24
CA THR A 82 -20.64 9.26 12.21
C THR A 82 -21.07 10.70 11.91
N CYS A 83 -21.20 11.06 10.64
CA CYS A 83 -21.52 12.43 10.22
C CYS A 83 -22.71 12.50 9.25
N ASP A 84 -23.42 11.38 9.08
CA ASP A 84 -24.62 11.22 8.25
C ASP A 84 -24.46 11.54 6.75
N ARG A 85 -23.23 11.77 6.28
CA ARG A 85 -22.97 12.01 4.87
C ARG A 85 -23.23 10.80 4.02
N THR A 86 -23.72 11.06 2.82
CA THR A 86 -23.94 10.07 1.78
C THR A 86 -23.12 10.40 0.53
N THR A 87 -22.68 9.37 -0.20
CA THR A 87 -22.14 9.50 -1.55
C THR A 87 -22.68 8.35 -2.41
N THR A 88 -22.79 8.54 -3.72
CA THR A 88 -23.32 7.51 -4.63
C THR A 88 -22.21 6.60 -5.14
N ASN A 89 -22.56 5.39 -5.60
CA ASN A 89 -21.58 4.50 -6.24
C ASN A 89 -20.93 5.17 -7.46
N ALA A 90 -21.71 5.87 -8.28
CA ALA A 90 -21.20 6.57 -9.45
C ALA A 90 -20.19 7.69 -9.10
N GLN A 91 -20.35 8.34 -7.95
CA GLN A 91 -19.37 9.32 -7.45
C GLN A 91 -18.08 8.61 -7.03
N VAL A 92 -18.19 7.55 -6.22
CA VAL A 92 -17.03 6.76 -5.77
C VAL A 92 -16.27 6.17 -6.96
N GLU A 93 -16.96 5.58 -7.93
CA GLU A 93 -16.36 5.01 -9.14
C GLU A 93 -15.61 6.07 -9.95
N ARG A 94 -16.20 7.26 -10.13
CA ARG A 94 -15.56 8.37 -10.84
C ARG A 94 -14.30 8.85 -10.12
N ALA A 95 -14.40 9.13 -8.82
CA ALA A 95 -13.24 9.57 -8.02
C ALA A 95 -12.14 8.49 -8.00
N SER A 96 -12.53 7.22 -7.93
CA SER A 96 -11.57 6.09 -8.01
C SER A 96 -10.88 6.01 -9.37
N ALA A 97 -11.60 6.27 -10.46
CA ALA A 97 -11.04 6.27 -11.80
C ALA A 97 -10.05 7.42 -12.01
N GLU A 98 -10.43 8.63 -11.61
CA GLU A 98 -9.59 9.82 -11.68
C GLU A 98 -8.33 9.67 -10.83
N LEU A 99 -8.48 9.21 -9.58
CA LEU A 99 -7.36 8.95 -8.68
C LEU A 99 -6.39 7.91 -9.28
N ARG A 100 -6.92 6.85 -9.90
CA ARG A 100 -6.11 5.82 -10.56
C ARG A 100 -5.31 6.41 -11.72
N GLU A 101 -5.93 7.22 -12.56
CA GLU A 101 -5.28 7.88 -13.70
C GLU A 101 -4.16 8.83 -13.26
N GLN A 102 -4.43 9.66 -12.24
CA GLN A 102 -3.44 10.58 -11.68
C GLN A 102 -2.26 9.84 -11.03
N LEU A 103 -2.54 8.77 -10.27
CA LEU A 103 -1.49 7.92 -9.68
C LEU A 103 -0.64 7.25 -10.76
N GLN A 104 -1.27 6.70 -11.80
CA GLN A 104 -0.56 6.09 -12.92
C GLN A 104 0.34 7.10 -13.65
N THR A 105 -0.16 8.32 -13.86
CA THR A 105 0.60 9.41 -14.47
C THR A 105 1.80 9.80 -13.62
N ALA A 106 1.62 9.94 -12.29
CA ALA A 106 2.71 10.22 -11.36
C ALA A 106 3.73 9.05 -11.28
N ASP A 107 3.28 7.81 -11.47
CA ASP A 107 4.14 6.64 -11.58
C ASP A 107 5.01 6.70 -12.85
N ASP A 108 4.42 7.05 -13.98
CA ASP A 108 5.11 7.18 -15.27
C ASP A 108 6.15 8.31 -15.25
N LEU A 109 5.80 9.48 -14.69
CA LEU A 109 6.73 10.61 -14.54
C LEU A 109 7.91 10.28 -13.62
N GLY A 110 7.66 9.64 -12.47
CA GLY A 110 8.79 9.25 -11.62
C GLY A 110 9.64 8.13 -12.25
N ARG A 111 9.06 7.26 -13.11
CA ARG A 111 9.84 6.27 -13.88
C ARG A 111 10.71 6.92 -14.97
N SER A 112 10.26 8.03 -15.56
CA SER A 112 11.05 8.81 -16.52
C SER A 112 12.08 9.74 -15.85
N GLY A 113 12.05 9.85 -14.52
CA GLY A 113 12.96 10.69 -13.73
C GLY A 113 12.44 12.11 -13.49
N ASP A 114 11.21 12.43 -13.89
CA ASP A 114 10.56 13.71 -13.63
C ASP A 114 9.83 13.69 -12.26
N SER A 115 10.61 13.65 -11.20
CA SER A 115 10.09 13.64 -9.83
C SER A 115 9.36 14.92 -9.46
N HIS A 116 9.63 16.05 -10.14
CA HIS A 116 8.98 17.31 -9.82
C HIS A 116 7.55 17.33 -10.33
N SER A 117 7.32 17.00 -11.59
CA SER A 117 5.94 16.91 -12.12
C SER A 117 5.15 15.76 -11.48
N ALA A 118 5.81 14.64 -11.14
CA ALA A 118 5.17 13.61 -10.32
C ALA A 118 4.71 14.16 -8.95
N TYR A 119 5.49 15.05 -8.34
CA TYR A 119 5.16 15.67 -7.06
C TYR A 119 3.95 16.60 -7.18
N GLU A 120 3.91 17.43 -8.22
CA GLU A 120 2.80 18.36 -8.48
C GLU A 120 1.47 17.62 -8.66
N ILE A 121 1.45 16.56 -9.47
CA ILE A 121 0.24 15.72 -9.65
C ILE A 121 -0.22 15.13 -8.33
N LEU A 122 0.70 14.60 -7.52
CA LEU A 122 0.30 14.00 -6.24
C LEU A 122 -0.17 15.04 -5.22
N GLN A 123 0.29 16.30 -5.31
CA GLN A 123 -0.28 17.40 -4.53
C GLN A 123 -1.67 17.81 -5.02
N GLU A 124 -1.97 17.68 -6.31
CA GLU A 124 -3.32 17.85 -6.86
C GLU A 124 -4.25 16.76 -6.37
N VAL A 125 -3.80 15.51 -6.41
CA VAL A 125 -4.48 14.36 -5.80
C VAL A 125 -4.77 14.66 -4.32
N GLU A 126 -3.77 15.11 -3.55
CA GLU A 126 -3.96 15.43 -2.13
C GLU A 126 -5.08 16.45 -1.91
N ARG A 127 -5.07 17.52 -2.72
CA ARG A 127 -6.07 18.59 -2.65
C ARG A 127 -7.46 18.07 -3.04
N ALA A 128 -7.56 17.28 -4.11
CA ALA A 128 -8.82 16.65 -4.51
C ALA A 128 -9.36 15.76 -3.38
N LEU A 129 -8.51 14.94 -2.77
CA LEU A 129 -8.90 14.09 -1.64
C LEU A 129 -9.32 14.85 -0.38
N GLN A 130 -8.88 16.10 -0.20
CA GLN A 130 -9.28 16.97 0.91
C GLN A 130 -10.57 17.76 0.63
N HIS A 131 -10.87 18.03 -0.64
CA HIS A 131 -11.97 18.92 -1.05
C HIS A 131 -13.16 18.21 -1.68
N GLU A 132 -12.99 17.01 -2.23
CA GLU A 132 -14.09 16.28 -2.82
C GLU A 132 -14.97 15.65 -1.73
N ASP A 133 -16.29 15.84 -1.88
CA ASP A 133 -17.31 15.23 -1.04
C ASP A 133 -17.38 13.69 -1.19
N VAL A 134 -16.53 13.11 -2.03
CA VAL A 134 -16.54 11.70 -2.39
C VAL A 134 -15.58 10.95 -1.47
N GLY A 135 -16.08 9.88 -0.85
CA GLY A 135 -15.21 9.05 -0.02
C GLY A 135 -14.15 8.34 -0.85
N ASN A 136 -12.94 8.19 -0.29
CA ASN A 136 -11.80 7.57 -0.98
C ASN A 136 -11.73 6.06 -0.68
N PRO A 137 -11.61 5.17 -1.69
CA PRO A 137 -11.37 3.76 -1.44
C PRO A 137 -10.04 3.52 -0.72
N LEU A 138 -10.07 2.65 0.30
CA LEU A 138 -8.89 2.31 1.11
C LEU A 138 -7.74 1.69 0.29
N ALA A 139 -8.07 1.00 -0.81
CA ALA A 139 -7.11 0.43 -1.75
C ALA A 139 -6.04 1.44 -2.22
N PHE A 140 -6.41 2.71 -2.40
CA PHE A 140 -5.51 3.72 -2.92
C PHE A 140 -4.64 4.38 -1.85
N GLN A 141 -5.03 4.32 -0.58
CA GLN A 141 -4.36 5.10 0.47
C GLN A 141 -2.92 4.65 0.72
N SER A 142 -2.67 3.34 0.84
CA SER A 142 -1.30 2.85 1.08
C SER A 142 -0.38 3.11 -0.11
N HIS A 143 -0.84 2.85 -1.34
CA HIS A 143 -0.06 3.09 -2.55
C HIS A 143 0.25 4.58 -2.72
N TYR A 144 -0.76 5.43 -2.60
CA TYR A 144 -0.62 6.89 -2.63
C TYR A 144 0.39 7.38 -1.59
N PHE A 145 0.26 6.99 -0.32
CA PHE A 145 1.18 7.45 0.73
C PHE A 145 2.62 7.01 0.49
N LEU A 146 2.86 5.77 0.07
CA LEU A 146 4.22 5.30 -0.20
C LEU A 146 4.82 5.99 -1.41
N ARG A 147 4.01 6.26 -2.45
CA ARG A 147 4.45 7.00 -3.63
C ARG A 147 4.77 8.46 -3.28
N MET A 148 3.88 9.12 -2.54
CA MET A 148 4.11 10.48 -2.04
C MET A 148 5.37 10.57 -1.18
N ALA A 149 5.61 9.59 -0.31
CA ALA A 149 6.81 9.55 0.50
C ALA A 149 8.09 9.47 -0.36
N HIS A 150 8.05 8.67 -1.42
CA HIS A 150 9.18 8.50 -2.34
C HIS A 150 9.46 9.79 -3.12
N VAL A 151 8.44 10.33 -3.78
CA VAL A 151 8.58 11.53 -4.62
C VAL A 151 8.95 12.75 -3.77
N SER A 152 8.34 12.91 -2.59
CA SER A 152 8.72 13.95 -1.61
C SER A 152 10.19 13.87 -1.22
N ALA A 153 10.73 12.65 -1.05
CA ALA A 153 12.14 12.46 -0.71
C ALA A 153 13.07 12.87 -1.87
N GLU A 154 12.67 12.62 -3.13
CA GLU A 154 13.43 12.99 -4.33
C GLU A 154 13.47 14.51 -4.53
N VAL A 155 12.36 15.20 -4.30
CA VAL A 155 12.30 16.68 -4.33
C VAL A 155 12.81 17.34 -3.04
N LYS A 156 13.38 16.55 -2.12
CA LYS A 156 13.98 16.99 -0.84
C LYS A 156 12.99 17.62 0.15
N ASP A 157 11.69 17.37 0.02
CA ASP A 157 10.67 17.72 1.01
C ASP A 157 10.66 16.69 2.17
N LYS A 158 11.62 16.86 3.08
CA LYS A 158 11.86 15.92 4.18
C LYS A 158 10.66 15.74 5.11
N PRO A 159 9.97 16.80 5.59
CA PRO A 159 8.84 16.65 6.49
C PRO A 159 7.71 15.82 5.88
N ARG A 160 7.33 16.12 4.63
CA ARG A 160 6.27 15.38 3.94
C ARG A 160 6.69 13.95 3.62
N ALA A 161 7.92 13.73 3.15
CA ALA A 161 8.42 12.39 2.89
C ALA A 161 8.26 11.47 4.12
N LEU A 162 8.61 11.99 5.30
CA LEU A 162 8.52 11.23 6.54
C LEU A 162 7.08 11.05 7.03
N GLN A 163 6.25 12.10 6.94
CA GLN A 163 4.83 12.02 7.28
C GLN A 163 4.14 10.93 6.44
N TYR A 164 4.30 10.99 5.13
CA TYR A 164 3.68 10.05 4.21
C TYR A 164 4.22 8.63 4.37
N MET A 165 5.52 8.45 4.64
CA MET A 165 6.06 7.12 4.90
C MET A 165 5.44 6.50 6.16
N LYS A 166 5.25 7.29 7.24
CA LYS A 166 4.60 6.82 8.47
C LYS A 166 3.14 6.42 8.20
N MET A 167 2.40 7.24 7.47
CA MET A 167 1.00 6.95 7.10
C MET A 167 0.90 5.70 6.22
N GLY A 168 1.76 5.58 5.21
CA GLY A 168 1.85 4.42 4.33
C GLY A 168 2.13 3.15 5.12
N VAL A 169 3.18 3.12 5.96
CA VAL A 169 3.50 1.97 6.79
C VAL A 169 2.37 1.60 7.76
N ALA A 170 1.73 2.58 8.40
CA ALA A 170 0.60 2.32 9.29
C ALA A 170 -0.57 1.66 8.53
N CYS A 171 -0.94 2.22 7.38
CA CYS A 171 -1.97 1.68 6.50
C CYS A 171 -1.62 0.25 6.06
N LEU A 172 -0.38 0.01 5.60
CA LEU A 172 0.09 -1.32 5.22
C LEU A 172 -0.04 -2.33 6.37
N MET A 173 0.37 -1.94 7.58
CA MET A 173 0.34 -2.79 8.77
C MET A 173 -1.09 -3.17 9.17
N GLU A 174 -2.00 -2.18 9.18
CA GLU A 174 -3.41 -2.36 9.52
C GLU A 174 -4.09 -3.33 8.55
N HIS A 175 -3.99 -3.08 7.24
CA HIS A 175 -4.71 -3.83 6.22
C HIS A 175 -4.13 -5.22 5.96
N SER A 176 -2.80 -5.37 6.09
CA SER A 176 -2.15 -6.68 5.89
C SER A 176 -2.10 -7.53 7.17
N GLN A 177 -2.46 -6.96 8.32
CA GLN A 177 -2.21 -7.56 9.65
C GLN A 177 -0.74 -8.00 9.82
N GLY A 178 0.19 -7.30 9.15
CA GLY A 178 1.61 -7.64 9.11
C GLY A 178 1.96 -8.94 8.36
N ARG A 179 1.03 -9.52 7.58
CA ARG A 179 1.20 -10.81 6.89
C ARG A 179 1.66 -10.69 5.44
N VAL A 180 2.06 -9.49 5.01
CA VAL A 180 2.56 -9.29 3.65
C VAL A 180 3.98 -8.77 3.67
N ALA A 181 4.85 -9.43 2.91
CA ALA A 181 6.27 -9.12 2.84
C ALA A 181 6.57 -7.70 2.36
N GLY A 182 5.67 -7.06 1.62
CA GLY A 182 5.79 -5.65 1.20
C GLY A 182 5.89 -4.66 2.37
N VAL A 183 5.46 -5.06 3.57
CA VAL A 183 5.62 -4.28 4.80
C VAL A 183 7.10 -4.12 5.18
N VAL A 184 7.93 -5.14 4.95
CA VAL A 184 9.35 -5.14 5.31
C VAL A 184 10.12 -4.01 4.61
N PRO A 185 10.13 -3.89 3.26
CA PRO A 185 10.82 -2.79 2.60
C PRO A 185 10.24 -1.42 2.96
N ALA A 186 8.94 -1.30 3.26
CA ALA A 186 8.36 -0.05 3.73
C ALA A 186 8.89 0.38 5.11
N LEU A 187 8.98 -0.55 6.06
CA LEU A 187 9.60 -0.30 7.37
C LEU A 187 11.08 0.05 7.25
N VAL A 188 11.81 -0.63 6.37
CA VAL A 188 13.22 -0.30 6.09
C VAL A 188 13.35 1.13 5.58
N ARG A 189 12.57 1.52 4.58
CA ARG A 189 12.57 2.89 4.05
C ARG A 189 12.21 3.92 5.12
N LEU A 190 11.26 3.61 6.01
CA LEU A 190 10.91 4.46 7.14
C LEU A 190 12.11 4.64 8.09
N ALA A 191 12.80 3.56 8.47
CA ALA A 191 13.98 3.64 9.31
C ALA A 191 15.10 4.48 8.66
N SER A 192 15.36 4.28 7.37
CA SER A 192 16.34 5.06 6.61
C SER A 192 15.97 6.55 6.52
N LEU A 193 14.70 6.89 6.28
CA LEU A 193 14.24 8.28 6.27
C LEU A 193 14.37 8.93 7.66
N CYS A 194 13.98 8.21 8.72
CA CYS A 194 14.18 8.65 10.10
C CYS A 194 15.65 8.97 10.39
N ALA A 195 16.57 8.06 10.05
CA ALA A 195 18.00 8.26 10.24
C ALA A 195 18.54 9.46 9.43
N ARG A 196 18.22 9.53 8.13
CA ARG A 196 18.66 10.62 7.24
C ARG A 196 18.16 11.99 7.67
N PHE A 197 17.00 12.05 8.33
CA PHE A 197 16.39 13.30 8.78
C PHE A 197 16.62 13.59 10.27
N GLY A 198 17.53 12.85 10.93
CA GLY A 198 17.91 13.09 12.32
C GLY A 198 16.87 12.66 13.36
N GLN A 199 15.79 11.97 12.96
CA GLN A 199 14.86 11.34 13.89
C GLN A 199 15.39 9.98 14.34
N VAL A 200 16.46 9.98 15.15
CA VAL A 200 17.18 8.76 15.53
C VAL A 200 16.36 7.89 16.50
N GLY A 201 15.54 8.50 17.37
CA GLY A 201 14.77 7.79 18.41
C GLY A 201 13.90 6.63 17.90
N PRO A 202 13.10 6.80 16.83
CA PRO A 202 12.30 5.71 16.25
C PRO A 202 13.08 4.61 15.52
N VAL A 203 14.33 4.86 15.09
CA VAL A 203 15.08 3.96 14.19
C VAL A 203 15.23 2.54 14.77
N PRO A 204 15.64 2.34 16.04
CA PRO A 204 15.80 0.99 16.60
C PRO A 204 14.49 0.20 16.63
N GLN A 205 13.37 0.85 16.96
CA GLN A 205 12.06 0.18 17.04
C GLN A 205 11.58 -0.26 15.66
N VAL A 206 11.63 0.64 14.67
CA VAL A 206 11.21 0.35 13.29
C VAL A 206 12.10 -0.74 12.68
N THR A 207 13.42 -0.66 12.93
CA THR A 207 14.40 -1.67 12.49
C THR A 207 14.10 -3.05 13.10
N LYS A 208 13.87 -3.11 14.42
CA LYS A 208 13.51 -4.36 15.11
C LYS A 208 12.24 -4.98 14.53
N GLN A 209 11.24 -4.16 14.24
CA GLN A 209 9.99 -4.62 13.61
C GLN A 209 10.23 -5.15 12.19
N ALA A 210 10.99 -4.43 11.36
CA ALA A 210 11.35 -4.87 10.01
C ALA A 210 12.09 -6.21 10.04
N MET A 211 13.06 -6.37 10.95
CA MET A 211 13.81 -7.62 11.13
C MET A 211 12.95 -8.79 11.59
N GLY A 212 12.00 -8.54 12.52
CA GLY A 212 11.07 -9.56 12.97
C GLY A 212 10.22 -10.10 11.82
N LEU A 213 9.64 -9.21 11.02
CA LEU A 213 8.88 -9.58 9.83
C LEU A 213 9.76 -10.24 8.76
N HIS A 214 10.97 -9.72 8.54
CA HIS A 214 11.92 -10.31 7.59
C HIS A 214 12.23 -11.77 7.96
N LYS A 215 12.49 -12.06 9.23
CA LYS A 215 12.72 -13.44 9.70
C LYS A 215 11.54 -14.36 9.40
N THR A 216 10.31 -13.85 9.55
CA THR A 216 9.09 -14.59 9.22
C THR A 216 8.97 -14.86 7.71
N PHE A 217 9.19 -13.85 6.86
CA PHE A 217 8.95 -13.99 5.41
C PHE A 217 10.11 -14.63 4.64
N PHE A 218 11.35 -14.37 5.06
CA PHE A 218 12.56 -14.73 4.33
C PHE A 218 13.48 -15.67 5.12
N GLY A 219 13.15 -15.97 6.39
CA GLY A 219 13.91 -16.87 7.25
C GLY A 219 15.00 -16.16 8.07
N GLY A 220 15.61 -16.91 9.00
CA GLY A 220 16.64 -16.41 9.92
C GLY A 220 18.08 -16.42 9.39
N GLY A 221 18.28 -16.71 8.09
CA GLY A 221 19.62 -16.66 7.48
C GLY A 221 20.02 -15.22 7.09
N GLN A 222 21.32 -14.98 6.93
CA GLN A 222 21.84 -13.77 6.29
C GLN A 222 21.32 -13.71 4.84
N SER A 223 20.21 -13.02 4.63
CA SER A 223 19.73 -12.73 3.29
C SER A 223 20.54 -11.56 2.72
N LEU A 224 20.67 -11.48 1.39
CA LEU A 224 21.19 -10.28 0.72
C LEU A 224 20.42 -9.00 1.12
N PHE A 225 19.14 -9.16 1.50
CA PHE A 225 18.34 -8.08 2.05
C PHE A 225 18.89 -7.60 3.40
N TYR A 226 19.34 -8.49 4.28
CA TYR A 226 19.95 -8.14 5.56
C TYR A 226 21.24 -7.31 5.39
N GLU A 227 22.12 -7.71 4.47
CA GLU A 227 23.35 -6.97 4.17
C GLU A 227 23.05 -5.61 3.54
N ARG A 228 22.12 -5.55 2.58
CA ARG A 228 21.68 -4.27 1.99
C ARG A 228 21.01 -3.36 3.01
N PHE A 229 20.21 -3.93 3.91
CA PHE A 229 19.55 -3.20 5.00
C PHE A 229 20.55 -2.59 5.96
N ARG A 230 21.55 -3.36 6.38
CA ARG A 230 22.68 -2.87 7.19
C ARG A 230 23.41 -1.73 6.49
N ALA A 231 23.75 -1.90 5.22
CA ALA A 231 24.38 -0.86 4.42
C ALA A 231 23.51 0.42 4.31
N GLU A 232 22.20 0.29 4.09
CA GLU A 232 21.27 1.43 3.97
C GLU A 232 21.06 2.18 5.29
N LEU A 233 21.28 1.53 6.43
CA LEU A 233 21.24 2.13 7.76
C LEU A 233 22.62 2.57 8.28
N GLY A 234 23.71 2.25 7.57
CA GLY A 234 25.07 2.50 8.04
C GLY A 234 25.46 1.66 9.27
N LEU A 235 24.95 0.42 9.37
CA LEU A 235 25.16 -0.53 10.48
C LEU A 235 26.11 -1.67 10.16
#